data_AF-A0A9P5MRU2-F1
#
_entry.id   AF-A0A9P5MRU2-F1
#
_cell.length_a   1.000
_cell.length_b   1.000
_cell.length_c   1.000
_cell.angle_alpha   90.00
_cell.angle_beta   90.00
_cell.angle_gamma   90.00
#
_symmetry.space_group_name_H-M   'P 1'
#
loop_
_entity.id
_entity.type
_entity.pdbx_description
1 polymer ?
#
loop_
_entity_poly.entity_id
_entity_poly.type
_entity_poly.pdbx_seq_one_letter_code
_entity_poly.pdbx_strand_id
1 'polypeptide(L)'
;AHTSYPFGLHSLLALPWDYSTHCDGFFLVSHLCAGVVETKSGQCKACNDLGKNEYLEKIVARYTNGVHENTLLIFHGIGGLVDVVCRKTMAINVLCLCCLNNVKKLLGKEGTIDVHKQMLMALSS
;
A
#
# COMPACT_ATOMS: atom_id res chain seq x y z
N ALA A 1 -14.52 3.68 3.90
CA ALA A 1 -14.18 5.10 3.70
C ALA A 1 -12.88 5.47 4.42
N HIS A 2 -12.85 5.52 5.76
CA HIS A 2 -11.68 5.98 6.54
C HIS A 2 -10.37 5.25 6.19
N THR A 3 -10.36 3.93 6.13
CA THR A 3 -9.14 3.15 5.80
C THR A 3 -8.71 3.26 4.34
N SER A 4 -9.58 3.75 3.47
CA SER A 4 -9.33 3.84 2.03
C SER A 4 -8.93 5.25 1.59
N TYR A 5 -9.11 6.26 2.44
CA TYR A 5 -8.74 7.63 2.14
C TYR A 5 -7.20 7.79 2.13
N PRO A 6 -6.61 8.38 1.08
CA PRO A 6 -5.17 8.52 0.94
C PRO A 6 -4.64 9.73 1.74
N PHE A 7 -4.52 9.56 3.06
CA PHE A 7 -4.08 10.61 3.99
C PHE A 7 -2.74 11.26 3.60
N GLY A 8 -1.82 10.47 3.03
CA GLY A 8 -0.51 10.94 2.60
C GLY A 8 -0.54 12.05 1.54
N LEU A 9 -1.66 12.25 0.85
CA LEU A 9 -1.79 13.34 -0.12
C LEU A 9 -1.72 14.72 0.52
N HIS A 10 -2.18 14.87 1.77
CA HIS A 10 -2.11 16.14 2.50
C HIS A 10 -0.67 16.58 2.78
N SER A 11 0.29 15.66 2.75
CA SER A 11 1.72 15.98 2.94
C SER A 11 2.41 16.41 1.65
N LEU A 12 1.82 16.13 0.48
CA LEU A 12 2.40 16.47 -0.83
C LEU A 12 1.62 17.58 -1.54
N LEU A 13 0.30 17.59 -1.39
CA LEU A 13 -0.62 18.49 -2.07
C LEU A 13 -1.22 19.44 -1.02
N ALA A 14 -1.26 20.72 -1.34
CA ALA A 14 -2.01 21.73 -0.58
C ALA A 14 -3.51 21.57 -0.88
N LEU A 15 -4.12 20.49 -0.35
CA LEU A 15 -5.53 20.21 -0.53
C LEU A 15 -6.39 21.25 0.21
N PRO A 16 -7.44 21.81 -0.40
CA PRO A 16 -8.24 22.90 0.18
C PRO A 16 -9.31 22.42 1.20
N TRP A 17 -9.06 21.28 1.85
CA TRP A 17 -9.93 20.71 2.87
C TRP A 17 -9.12 19.93 3.90
N ASP A 18 -9.67 19.84 5.11
CA ASP A 18 -9.24 18.93 6.14
C ASP A 18 -10.12 17.67 6.15
N TYR A 19 -9.67 16.64 6.85
CA TYR A 19 -10.46 15.45 7.12
C TYR A 19 -10.65 15.26 8.62
N SER A 20 -11.78 14.68 9.00
CA SER A 20 -12.07 14.33 10.39
C SER A 20 -12.91 13.07 10.49
N THR A 21 -12.91 12.48 11.68
CA THR A 21 -13.77 11.35 12.02
C THR A 21 -14.67 11.74 13.20
N HIS A 22 -15.97 11.47 13.09
CA HIS A 22 -16.94 11.78 14.14
C HIS A 22 -18.09 10.77 14.10
N CYS A 23 -18.45 10.16 15.23
CA CYS A 23 -19.53 9.15 15.32
C CYS A 23 -19.50 8.11 14.19
N ASP A 24 -18.33 7.48 13.98
CA ASP A 24 -18.07 6.48 12.91
C ASP A 24 -18.19 7.00 11.46
N GLY A 25 -18.51 8.28 11.27
CA GLY A 25 -18.48 8.96 10.00
C GLY A 25 -17.10 9.51 9.67
N PHE A 26 -16.78 9.51 8.37
CA PHE A 26 -15.63 10.21 7.81
C PHE A 26 -16.11 11.45 7.07
N PHE A 27 -15.53 12.61 7.40
CA PHE A 27 -15.95 13.90 6.86
C PHE A 27 -14.77 14.63 6.24
N LEU A 28 -15.07 15.38 5.19
CA LEU A 28 -14.16 16.36 4.61
C LEU A 28 -14.74 17.75 4.86
N VAL A 29 -13.90 18.67 5.32
CA VAL A 29 -14.31 20.03 5.67
C VAL A 29 -13.43 21.00 4.90
N SER A 30 -14.05 21.85 4.08
CA SER A 30 -13.28 22.86 3.32
C SER A 30 -12.61 23.84 4.29
N HIS A 31 -11.39 24.28 3.98
CA HIS A 31 -10.73 25.35 4.75
C HIS A 31 -11.51 26.67 4.71
N LEU A 32 -12.40 26.84 3.74
CA LEU A 32 -13.30 27.99 3.62
C LEU A 32 -14.62 27.78 4.38
N CYS A 33 -14.76 26.69 5.14
CA CYS A 33 -15.93 26.46 5.98
C CYS A 33 -15.95 27.47 7.13
N ALA A 34 -16.98 28.31 7.18
CA ALA A 34 -17.20 29.26 8.27
C ALA A 34 -17.74 28.60 9.56
N GLY A 35 -18.00 27.28 9.55
CA GLY A 35 -18.62 26.57 10.68
C GLY A 35 -20.10 26.92 10.90
N VAL A 36 -20.66 27.83 10.10
CA VAL A 36 -22.07 28.25 10.17
C VAL A 36 -22.85 27.59 9.05
N VAL A 37 -23.95 26.94 9.43
CA VAL A 37 -24.88 26.32 8.49
C VAL A 37 -26.06 27.27 8.31
N GLU A 38 -25.98 28.14 7.28
CA GLU A 38 -27.03 29.12 6.98
C GLU A 38 -28.17 28.54 6.12
N THR A 39 -27.95 27.38 5.51
CA THR A 39 -28.88 26.75 4.56
C THR A 39 -29.74 25.68 5.23
N LYS A 40 -31.01 25.57 4.80
CA LYS A 40 -31.93 24.48 5.18
C LYS A 40 -31.39 23.08 4.86
N SER A 41 -30.39 22.96 3.97
CA SER A 41 -29.76 21.70 3.58
C SER A 41 -28.76 21.15 4.60
N GLY A 42 -28.43 21.90 5.65
CA GLY A 42 -27.51 21.39 6.68
C GLY A 42 -26.03 21.47 6.31
N GLN A 43 -25.66 22.02 5.14
CA GLN A 43 -24.28 22.00 4.63
C GLN A 43 -23.82 23.38 4.14
N CYS A 44 -22.62 23.78 4.54
CA CYS A 44 -21.97 25.01 4.08
C CYS A 44 -21.69 24.97 2.57
N LYS A 45 -21.80 26.11 1.86
CA LYS A 45 -21.58 26.16 0.39
C LYS A 45 -20.19 25.65 0.00
N ALA A 46 -19.13 26.11 0.68
CA ALA A 46 -17.76 25.68 0.41
C ALA A 46 -17.56 24.16 0.60
N CYS A 47 -18.21 23.58 1.60
CA CYS A 47 -18.21 22.16 1.89
C CYS A 47 -18.92 21.36 0.78
N ASN A 48 -20.06 21.87 0.31
CA ASN A 48 -20.83 21.27 -0.77
C ASN A 48 -20.09 21.35 -2.12
N ASP A 49 -19.35 22.44 -2.36
CA ASP A 49 -18.55 22.62 -3.57
C ASP A 49 -17.29 21.73 -3.60
N LEU A 50 -16.87 21.11 -2.47
CA LEU A 50 -15.79 20.12 -2.48
C LEU A 50 -16.09 18.95 -3.42
N GLY A 51 -17.36 18.55 -3.56
CA GLY A 51 -17.76 17.47 -4.47
C GLY A 51 -17.43 17.74 -5.94
N LYS A 52 -17.20 19.01 -6.31
CA LYS A 52 -16.80 19.44 -7.66
C LYS A 52 -15.28 19.56 -7.81
N ASN A 53 -14.51 19.32 -6.75
CA ASN A 53 -13.07 19.40 -6.80
C ASN A 53 -12.49 18.18 -7.52
N GLU A 54 -11.74 18.42 -8.59
CA GLU A 54 -11.15 17.37 -9.44
C GLU A 54 -10.24 16.40 -8.66
N TYR A 55 -9.50 16.89 -7.65
CA TYR A 55 -8.66 16.02 -6.83
C TYR A 55 -9.52 15.10 -5.97
N LEU A 56 -10.59 15.62 -5.38
CA LEU A 56 -11.49 14.79 -4.58
C LEU A 56 -12.20 13.76 -5.45
N GLU A 57 -12.66 14.15 -6.65
CA GLU A 57 -13.25 13.22 -7.62
C GLU A 57 -12.29 12.08 -7.98
N LYS A 58 -11.02 12.39 -8.26
CA LYS A 58 -9.98 11.39 -8.54
C LYS A 58 -9.70 10.49 -7.33
N ILE A 59 -9.71 11.03 -6.12
CA ILE A 59 -9.54 10.26 -4.88
C ILE A 59 -10.71 9.30 -4.70
N VAL A 60 -11.95 9.77 -4.88
CA VAL A 60 -13.16 8.96 -4.79
C VAL A 60 -13.14 7.86 -5.85
N ALA A 61 -12.82 8.19 -7.11
CA ALA A 61 -12.73 7.20 -8.19
C ALA A 61 -11.71 6.10 -7.90
N ARG A 62 -10.55 6.44 -7.33
CA ARG A 62 -9.51 5.47 -6.92
C ARG A 62 -9.95 4.63 -5.74
N TYR A 63 -10.63 5.23 -4.77
CA TYR A 63 -11.21 4.50 -3.66
C TYR A 63 -12.26 3.49 -4.16
N THR A 64 -13.12 3.88 -5.10
CA THR A 64 -14.20 3.03 -5.63
C THR A 64 -13.70 1.94 -6.56
N ASN A 65 -12.78 2.26 -7.48
CA ASN A 65 -12.31 1.32 -8.51
C ASN A 65 -11.04 0.56 -8.11
N GLY A 66 -10.45 0.90 -6.98
CA GLY A 66 -9.16 0.40 -6.55
C GLY A 66 -7.98 1.21 -7.08
N VAL A 67 -6.83 1.03 -6.43
CA VAL A 67 -5.57 1.68 -6.77
C VAL A 67 -4.65 0.65 -7.43
N HIS A 68 -4.07 1.00 -8.58
CA HIS A 68 -3.12 0.12 -9.26
C HIS A 68 -1.87 -0.13 -8.40
N GLU A 69 -1.29 -1.33 -8.43
CA GLU A 69 -0.21 -1.71 -7.51
C GLU A 69 1.07 -0.87 -7.65
N ASN A 70 1.36 -0.39 -8.86
CA ASN A 70 2.51 0.46 -9.15
C ASN A 70 2.25 1.95 -8.87
N THR A 71 1.08 2.29 -8.33
CA THR A 71 0.79 3.67 -7.92
C THR A 71 1.61 4.02 -6.69
N LEU A 72 2.12 5.25 -6.63
CA LEU A 72 2.87 5.77 -5.47
C LEU A 72 2.07 5.57 -4.17
N LEU A 73 2.78 5.18 -3.10
CA LEU A 73 2.20 4.82 -1.80
C LEU A 73 1.31 5.92 -1.20
N ILE A 74 1.61 7.19 -1.46
CA ILE A 74 0.82 8.34 -1.00
C ILE A 74 -0.64 8.34 -1.49
N PHE A 75 -0.93 7.62 -2.59
CA PHE A 75 -2.28 7.50 -3.14
C PHE A 75 -3.04 6.30 -2.58
N HIS A 76 -2.42 5.50 -1.71
CA HIS A 76 -3.08 4.41 -1.03
C HIS A 76 -3.60 4.91 0.32
N GLY A 77 -4.84 4.54 0.66
CA GLY A 77 -5.28 4.60 2.04
C GLY A 77 -4.56 3.56 2.90
N ILE A 78 -4.74 3.64 4.22
CA ILE A 78 -4.12 2.73 5.18
C ILE A 78 -4.38 1.26 4.82
N GLY A 79 -5.59 0.90 4.39
CA GLY A 79 -5.92 -0.46 3.97
C GLY A 79 -5.06 -0.94 2.80
N GLY A 80 -4.92 -0.10 1.76
CA GLY A 80 -4.06 -0.41 0.61
C GLY A 80 -2.57 -0.52 0.98
N LEU A 81 -2.10 0.31 1.92
CA LEU A 81 -0.74 0.20 2.44
C LEU A 81 -0.52 -1.12 3.19
N VAL A 82 -1.46 -1.54 4.03
CA VAL A 82 -1.42 -2.85 4.71
C VAL A 82 -1.38 -3.98 3.69
N ASP A 83 -2.21 -3.94 2.64
CA ASP A 83 -2.22 -4.95 1.59
C ASP A 83 -0.88 -5.03 0.85
N VAL A 84 -0.26 -3.89 0.54
CA VAL A 84 1.07 -3.83 -0.07
C VAL A 84 2.12 -4.44 0.85
N VAL A 85 2.11 -4.12 2.14
CA VAL A 85 3.06 -4.66 3.13
C VAL A 85 2.90 -6.17 3.28
N CYS A 86 1.65 -6.66 3.37
CA CYS A 86 1.35 -8.09 3.47
C CYS A 86 1.88 -8.84 2.25
N ARG A 87 1.57 -8.37 1.03
CA ARG A 87 2.05 -8.99 -0.21
C ARG A 87 3.58 -9.00 -0.31
N LYS A 88 4.24 -7.90 0.02
CA LYS A 88 5.71 -7.81 -0.01
C LYS A 88 6.35 -8.76 1.01
N THR A 89 5.79 -8.84 2.21
CA THR A 89 6.25 -9.77 3.25
C THR A 89 6.15 -11.22 2.79
N MET A 90 5.03 -11.60 2.17
CA MET A 90 4.86 -12.94 1.60
C MET A 90 5.90 -13.25 0.52
N ALA A 91 6.14 -12.32 -0.40
CA ALA A 91 7.13 -12.48 -1.46
C ALA A 91 8.55 -12.66 -0.91
N ILE A 92 8.93 -11.87 0.10
CA ILE A 92 10.23 -12.00 0.78
C ILE A 92 10.36 -13.39 1.41
N ASN A 93 9.33 -13.87 2.12
CA ASN A 93 9.35 -15.17 2.76
C ASN A 93 9.55 -16.32 1.74
N VAL A 94 8.86 -16.25 0.60
CA VAL A 94 9.04 -17.22 -0.50
C VAL A 94 10.47 -17.20 -1.03
N LEU A 95 11.04 -16.01 -1.28
CA LEU A 95 12.41 -15.88 -1.76
C LEU A 95 13.43 -16.44 -0.76
N CYS A 96 13.25 -16.18 0.54
CA CYS A 96 14.09 -16.75 1.59
C CYS A 96 14.04 -18.29 1.59
N LEU A 97 12.85 -18.89 1.48
CA LEU A 97 12.69 -20.34 1.39
C LEU A 97 13.38 -20.92 0.14
N CYS A 98 13.20 -20.28 -1.02
CA CYS A 98 13.88 -20.68 -2.25
C CYS A 98 15.40 -20.61 -2.13
N CYS A 99 15.93 -19.54 -1.52
CA CYS A 99 17.35 -19.38 -1.27
C CYS A 99 17.90 -20.51 -0.38
N LEU A 100 17.23 -20.79 0.75
CA LEU A 100 17.62 -21.89 1.65
C LEU A 100 17.61 -23.25 0.96
N ASN A 101 16.60 -23.53 0.14
CA ASN A 101 16.50 -24.78 -0.60
C ASN A 101 17.61 -24.90 -1.66
N ASN A 102 17.95 -23.81 -2.34
CA ASN A 102 19.03 -23.78 -3.31
C ASN A 102 20.39 -24.02 -2.63
N VAL A 103 20.65 -23.38 -1.49
CA VAL A 103 21.87 -23.61 -0.70
C VAL A 103 21.99 -25.08 -0.28
N LYS A 104 20.92 -25.67 0.27
CA LYS A 104 20.91 -27.10 0.64
C LYS A 104 21.18 -28.01 -0.55
N LYS A 105 20.58 -27.72 -1.70
CA LYS A 105 20.80 -28.50 -2.94
C LYS A 105 22.24 -28.40 -3.42
N LEU A 106 22.86 -27.22 -3.33
CA LEU A 106 24.27 -27.03 -3.68
C LEU A 106 25.20 -27.80 -2.74
N LEU A 107 24.96 -27.76 -1.43
CA LEU A 107 25.74 -28.54 -0.46
C LEU A 107 25.64 -30.05 -0.72
N GLY A 108 24.45 -30.57 -1.05
CA GLY A 108 24.30 -31.98 -1.42
C GLY A 108 25.06 -32.36 -2.69
N LYS A 109 25.11 -31.46 -3.68
CA LYS A 109 25.91 -31.65 -4.90
C LYS A 109 27.40 -31.62 -4.62
N GLU A 110 27.87 -30.70 -3.78
CA GLU A 110 29.28 -30.61 -3.40
C GLU A 110 29.75 -31.90 -2.71
N GLY A 111 28.96 -32.42 -1.77
CA GLY A 111 29.26 -33.71 -1.13
C GLY A 111 29.32 -34.87 -2.14
N THR A 112 28.43 -34.88 -3.13
CA THR A 112 28.45 -35.90 -4.20
C THR A 112 29.70 -35.79 -5.07
N ILE A 113 30.13 -34.56 -5.39
CA ILE A 113 31.36 -34.30 -6.14
C ILE A 113 32.58 -34.76 -5.34
N ASP A 114 32.61 -34.48 -4.04
CA ASP A 114 33.73 -34.87 -3.17
C ASP A 114 33.88 -36.40 -3.10
N VAL A 115 32.77 -37.13 -2.94
CA VAL A 115 32.76 -38.60 -2.98
C VAL A 115 33.28 -39.12 -4.33
N HIS A 116 32.86 -38.53 -5.46
CA HIS A 116 33.37 -38.92 -6.78
C HIS A 116 34.88 -38.66 -6.91
N LYS A 117 35.38 -37.53 -6.39
CA LYS A 117 36.83 -37.22 -6.37
C LYS A 117 37.60 -38.28 -5.57
N GLN A 118 37.12 -38.65 -4.39
CA GLN A 118 37.75 -39.68 -3.57
C GLN A 118 37.80 -41.04 -4.27
N MET A 119 36.70 -41.45 -4.93
CA MET A 119 36.65 -42.69 -5.70
C MET A 119 37.65 -42.69 -6.85
N LEU A 120 37.74 -41.59 -7.61
CA LEU A 120 38.72 -41.46 -8.70
C LEU A 120 40.16 -41.54 -8.20
N MET A 121 40.48 -40.90 -7.07
CA MET A 121 41.81 -40.99 -6.46
C MET A 121 42.15 -42.43 -6.05
N ALA A 122 41.20 -43.15 -5.45
CA ALA A 122 41.40 -44.55 -5.06
C ALA A 122 41.59 -45.48 -6.27
N LEU A 123 40.91 -45.22 -7.40
CA LEU A 123 41.06 -45.98 -8.64
C LEU A 123 42.37 -45.70 -9.39
N SER A 124 42.96 -44.52 -9.18
CA SER A 124 44.25 -44.14 -9.78
C SER A 124 45.48 -44.62 -9.00
N SER A 125 45.26 -45.30 -7.87
CA SER A 125 46.30 -45.87 -7.00
C SER A 125 46.54 -47.35 -7.32
#